data_AF-A0A970MQU1-F1
#
_entry.id   AF-A0A970MQU1-F1
#
_cell.length_a   1.000
_cell.length_b   1.000
_cell.length_c   1.000
_cell.angle_alpha   90.00
_cell.angle_beta   90.00
_cell.angle_gamma   90.00
#
_symmetry.space_group_name_H-M   'P 1'
#
loop_
_entity.id
_entity.type
_entity.pdbx_description
1 polymer ?
#
loop_
_entity_poly.entity_id
_entity_poly.type
_entity_poly.pdbx_seq_one_letter_code
_entity_poly.pdbx_strand_id
1 'polypeptide(L)'
;MDKNIIRNKSFDFALKIVKLSQFLSSEKKEFVLSKQVLRSGTSVGAMVREAEHAETKKDFIHKMAIAQKEINETIYWLELLKETDYITEEKFKKLNDDAVEIIKIITAILRTAKSNLNKNR
;
A
#
# COMPACT_ATOMS: atom_id res chain seq x y z
N MET A 1 -13.75 -6.95 -13.24
CA MET A 1 -13.15 -5.76 -13.90
C MET A 1 -11.88 -5.29 -13.17
N ASP A 2 -11.24 -6.11 -12.32
CA ASP A 2 -10.62 -5.54 -11.10
C ASP A 2 -9.11 -5.77 -10.89
N LYS A 3 -8.48 -6.78 -11.51
CA LYS A 3 -7.04 -7.05 -11.29
C LYS A 3 -6.14 -5.90 -11.77
N ASN A 4 -6.45 -5.31 -12.92
CA ASN A 4 -5.65 -4.22 -13.49
C ASN A 4 -5.75 -2.91 -12.68
N ILE A 5 -6.87 -2.66 -11.99
CA ILE A 5 -7.07 -1.40 -11.26
C ILE A 5 -6.13 -1.34 -10.06
N ILE A 6 -6.12 -2.39 -9.23
CA ILE A 6 -5.25 -2.43 -8.04
C ILE A 6 -3.77 -2.44 -8.41
N ARG A 7 -3.41 -3.15 -9.49
CA ARG A 7 -2.04 -3.17 -10.02
C ARG A 7 -1.56 -1.78 -10.41
N ASN A 8 -2.36 -1.02 -11.16
CA ASN A 8 -1.96 0.30 -11.61
C ASN A 8 -1.94 1.31 -10.45
N LYS A 9 -2.99 1.32 -9.60
CA LYS A 9 -3.05 2.22 -8.45
C LYS A 9 -1.92 2.00 -7.45
N SER A 10 -1.59 0.74 -7.14
CA SER A 10 -0.49 0.43 -6.23
C SER A 10 0.88 0.83 -6.81
N PHE A 11 1.06 0.73 -8.13
CA PHE A 11 2.28 1.19 -8.80
C PHE A 11 2.38 2.72 -8.78
N ASP A 12 1.31 3.43 -9.12
CA ASP A 12 1.28 4.90 -9.09
C ASP A 12 1.50 5.43 -7.67
N PHE A 13 0.93 4.77 -6.68
CA PHE A 13 1.18 5.07 -5.27
C PHE A 13 2.64 4.83 -4.88
N ALA A 14 3.25 3.71 -5.28
CA ALA A 14 4.66 3.43 -5.04
C ALA A 14 5.57 4.54 -5.63
N LEU A 15 5.26 5.08 -6.82
CA LEU A 15 6.00 6.21 -7.39
C LEU A 15 5.89 7.47 -6.51
N LYS A 16 4.71 7.76 -5.96
CA LYS A 16 4.51 8.89 -5.03
C LYS A 16 5.29 8.68 -3.73
N ILE A 17 5.34 7.47 -3.20
CA ILE A 17 6.10 7.10 -2.00
C ILE A 17 7.61 7.24 -2.22
N VAL A 18 8.13 6.82 -3.38
CA VAL A 18 9.55 7.04 -3.74
C VAL A 18 9.89 8.53 -3.74
N LYS A 19 9.05 9.36 -4.37
CA LYS A 19 9.23 10.82 -4.39
C LYS A 19 9.12 11.43 -2.98
N LEU A 20 8.22 10.92 -2.14
CA LEU A 20 8.12 11.34 -0.75
C LEU A 20 9.42 11.04 0.02
N SER A 21 9.93 9.82 -0.10
CA SER A 21 11.16 9.40 0.60
C SER A 21 12.38 10.24 0.16
N GLN A 22 12.48 10.53 -1.14
CA GLN A 22 13.50 11.43 -1.68
C GLN A 22 13.39 12.83 -1.08
N PHE A 23 12.19 13.41 -1.05
CA PHE A 23 11.93 14.72 -0.44
C PHE A 23 12.28 14.76 1.06
N LEU A 24 11.91 13.72 1.82
CA LEU A 24 12.23 13.63 3.24
C LEU A 24 13.75 13.59 3.46
N SER A 25 14.47 12.83 2.63
CA SER A 25 15.92 12.70 2.75
C SER A 25 16.67 13.94 2.27
N SER A 26 16.24 14.57 1.17
CA SER A 26 16.94 15.70 0.56
C SER A 26 16.65 17.02 1.28
N GLU A 27 15.38 17.31 1.55
CA GLU A 27 14.94 18.61 2.08
C GLU A 27 14.85 18.61 3.60
N LYS A 28 14.27 17.53 4.16
CA LYS A 28 14.01 17.46 5.61
C LYS A 28 15.12 16.79 6.41
N LYS A 29 16.09 16.18 5.73
CA LYS A 29 17.19 15.39 6.34
C LYS A 29 16.66 14.30 7.29
N GLU A 30 15.54 13.69 6.93
CA GLU A 30 14.92 12.59 7.68
C GLU A 30 15.24 11.26 6.97
N PHE A 31 15.82 10.31 7.70
CA PHE A 31 16.42 9.09 7.14
C PHE A 31 15.87 7.78 7.70
N VAL A 32 15.04 7.84 8.74
CA VAL A 32 14.52 6.66 9.45
C VAL A 32 13.10 6.40 9.00
N LEU A 33 12.19 7.36 9.19
CA LEU A 33 10.79 7.26 8.76
C LEU A 33 10.68 7.17 7.24
N SER A 34 11.54 7.90 6.52
CA SER A 34 11.63 7.90 5.06
C SER A 34 11.97 6.53 4.49
N LYS A 35 12.74 5.71 5.21
CA LYS A 35 13.00 4.31 4.85
C LYS A 35 11.83 3.40 5.19
N GLN A 36 11.19 3.59 6.34
CA GLN A 36 10.03 2.79 6.76
C GLN A 36 8.85 2.97 5.81
N VAL A 37 8.50 4.23 5.48
CA VAL A 37 7.43 4.54 4.53
C VAL A 37 7.77 4.09 3.11
N LEU A 38 9.04 4.18 2.70
CA LEU A 38 9.49 3.70 1.39
C LEU A 38 9.31 2.19 1.25
N ARG A 39 9.77 1.43 2.26
CA ARG A 39 9.65 -0.02 2.27
C ARG A 39 8.18 -0.43 2.24
N SER A 40 7.39 0.01 3.21
CA SER A 40 5.98 -0.38 3.32
C SER A 40 5.16 0.04 2.11
N GLY A 41 5.30 1.30 1.66
CA GLY A 41 4.51 1.82 0.55
C GLY A 41 4.83 1.19 -0.81
N THR A 42 6.08 0.79 -1.05
CA THR A 42 6.45 0.09 -2.30
C THR A 42 6.14 -1.41 -2.26
N SER A 43 6.19 -2.03 -1.07
CA SER A 43 5.82 -3.44 -0.87
C SER A 43 4.38 -3.75 -1.26
N VAL A 44 3.45 -2.79 -1.15
CA VAL A 44 2.05 -2.99 -1.56
C VAL A 44 1.94 -3.42 -3.02
N GLY A 45 2.59 -2.69 -3.94
CA GLY A 45 2.60 -3.03 -5.36
C GLY A 45 3.36 -4.32 -5.66
N ALA A 46 4.44 -4.60 -4.93
CA ALA A 46 5.19 -5.85 -5.06
C ALA A 46 4.33 -7.07 -4.69
N MET A 47 3.63 -7.01 -3.55
CA MET A 47 2.74 -8.09 -3.11
C MET A 47 1.53 -8.28 -4.02
N VAL A 48 0.99 -7.20 -4.60
CA VAL A 48 -0.05 -7.30 -5.63
C VAL A 48 0.46 -8.05 -6.86
N ARG A 49 1.68 -7.78 -7.34
CA ARG A 49 2.29 -8.51 -8.46
C ARG A 49 2.56 -9.98 -8.11
N GLU A 50 3.04 -10.27 -6.91
CA GLU A 50 3.20 -11.66 -6.46
C GLU A 50 1.87 -12.41 -6.42
N ALA A 51 0.80 -11.75 -5.94
CA ALA A 51 -0.54 -12.34 -5.92
C ALA A 51 -1.05 -12.65 -7.34
N GLU A 52 -0.72 -11.85 -8.35
CA GLU A 52 -1.10 -12.13 -9.74
C GLU A 52 -0.56 -13.46 -10.27
N HIS A 53 0.60 -13.89 -9.75
CA HIS A 53 1.28 -15.13 -10.11
C HIS A 53 1.11 -16.24 -9.05
N ALA A 54 0.17 -16.08 -8.10
CA ALA A 54 -0.05 -17.05 -7.05
C ALA A 54 -0.49 -18.42 -7.59
N GLU A 55 0.13 -19.48 -7.07
CA GLU A 55 -0.11 -20.86 -7.53
C GLU A 55 -1.46 -21.42 -7.04
N THR A 56 -1.95 -20.89 -5.91
CA THR A 56 -3.21 -21.33 -5.31
C THR A 56 -4.07 -20.16 -4.84
N LYS A 57 -5.38 -20.39 -4.67
CA LYS A 57 -6.28 -19.39 -4.05
C LYS A 57 -5.85 -19.00 -2.63
N LYS A 58 -5.27 -19.92 -1.87
CA LYS A 58 -4.77 -19.64 -0.51
C LYS A 58 -3.55 -18.73 -0.55
N ASP A 59 -2.63 -19.01 -1.47
CA ASP A 59 -1.45 -18.18 -1.70
C ASP A 59 -1.83 -16.77 -2.17
N PHE A 60 -2.77 -16.66 -3.13
CA PHE A 60 -3.34 -15.37 -3.54
C PHE A 60 -3.88 -14.56 -2.35
N ILE A 61 -4.68 -15.19 -1.49
CA ILE A 61 -5.23 -14.55 -0.29
C ILE A 61 -4.12 -14.13 0.67
N HIS A 62 -3.10 -14.97 0.85
CA HIS A 62 -1.97 -14.68 1.71
C HIS A 62 -1.19 -13.45 1.23
N LYS A 63 -0.79 -13.40 -0.05
CA LYS A 63 -0.08 -12.26 -0.66
C LYS A 63 -0.89 -10.97 -0.60
N MET A 64 -2.18 -11.03 -0.95
CA MET A 64 -3.06 -9.87 -0.83
C MET A 64 -3.27 -9.41 0.63
N ALA A 65 -3.24 -10.33 1.59
CA ALA A 65 -3.31 -9.98 3.02
C ALA A 65 -2.01 -9.32 3.52
N ILE A 66 -0.85 -9.69 2.97
CA ILE A 66 0.41 -8.97 3.22
C ILE A 66 0.30 -7.56 2.63
N ALA A 67 -0.16 -7.41 1.38
CA ALA A 67 -0.38 -6.08 0.79
C ALA A 67 -1.30 -5.20 1.65
N GLN A 68 -2.33 -5.78 2.27
CA GLN A 68 -3.23 -5.08 3.21
C GLN A 68 -2.50 -4.61 4.48
N LYS A 69 -1.56 -5.40 5.00
CA LYS A 69 -0.75 -5.00 6.17
C LYS A 69 0.21 -3.87 5.81
N GLU A 70 0.90 -3.99 4.68
CA GLU A 70 1.87 -3.00 4.20
C GLU A 70 1.22 -1.64 3.96
N ILE A 71 0.02 -1.58 3.37
CA ILE A 71 -0.67 -0.31 3.15
C ILE A 71 -1.13 0.31 4.49
N ASN A 72 -1.53 -0.50 5.46
CA ASN A 72 -1.93 -0.02 6.79
C ASN A 72 -0.71 0.54 7.57
N GLU A 73 0.44 -0.13 7.48
CA GLU A 73 1.71 0.37 8.01
C GLU A 73 2.11 1.69 7.32
N THR A 74 1.92 1.78 5.99
CA THR A 74 2.20 3.01 5.24
C THR A 74 1.35 4.18 5.73
N ILE A 75 0.05 3.96 5.99
CA ILE A 75 -0.86 4.99 6.53
C ILE A 75 -0.34 5.51 7.88
N TYR A 76 0.04 4.60 8.78
CA TYR A 76 0.61 4.97 10.08
C TYR A 76 1.87 5.85 9.93
N TRP A 77 2.77 5.52 9.00
CA TRP A 77 3.94 6.36 8.75
C TRP A 77 3.57 7.72 8.15
N LEU A 78 2.55 7.80 7.29
CA LEU A 78 2.06 9.07 6.76
C LEU A 78 1.46 9.95 7.87
N GLU A 79 0.72 9.37 8.82
CA GLU A 79 0.19 10.07 9.99
C GLU A 79 1.32 10.63 10.85
N LEU A 80 2.33 9.81 11.18
CA LEU A 80 3.50 10.27 11.93
C LEU A 80 4.24 11.41 11.23
N LEU A 81 4.45 11.31 9.92
CA LEU A 81 5.13 12.36 9.14
C LEU A 81 4.33 13.68 9.13
N LYS A 82 3.00 13.60 9.20
CA LYS A 82 2.14 14.78 9.34
C LYS A 82 2.26 15.37 10.74
N GLU A 83 2.03 14.57 11.77
CA GLU A 83 2.01 15.02 13.17
C GLU A 83 3.38 15.54 13.66
N THR A 84 4.45 15.27 12.92
CA THR A 84 5.82 15.76 13.18
C THR A 84 6.30 16.80 12.16
N ASP A 85 5.39 17.42 11.40
CA ASP A 85 5.64 18.53 10.46
C ASP A 85 6.65 18.24 9.33
N TYR A 86 6.89 16.96 9.03
CA TYR A 86 7.71 16.55 7.88
C TYR A 86 6.99 16.77 6.56
N ILE A 87 5.65 16.64 6.55
CA ILE A 87 4.80 16.90 5.38
C ILE A 87 3.63 17.82 5.76
N THR A 88 3.15 18.58 4.78
CA THR A 88 1.98 19.44 4.95
C THR A 88 0.69 18.62 4.99
N GLU A 89 -0.36 19.18 5.60
CA GLU A 89 -1.71 18.59 5.62
C GLU A 89 -2.20 18.24 4.20
N GLU A 90 -1.97 19.13 3.23
CA GLU A 90 -2.38 18.92 1.85
C GLU A 90 -1.66 17.71 1.22
N LYS A 91 -0.35 17.57 1.49
CA LYS A 91 0.46 16.46 0.97
C LYS A 91 0.07 15.16 1.65
N PHE A 92 -0.15 15.17 2.96
CA PHE A 92 -0.68 14.05 3.71
C PHE A 92 -2.03 13.60 3.13
N LYS A 93 -2.99 14.53 2.99
CA LYS A 93 -4.33 14.21 2.50
C LYS A 93 -4.31 13.54 1.13
N LYS A 94 -3.52 14.06 0.17
CA LYS A 94 -3.40 13.45 -1.17
C LYS A 94 -2.88 12.02 -1.11
N LEU A 95 -1.85 11.76 -0.31
CA LEU A 95 -1.25 10.41 -0.17
C LEU A 95 -2.16 9.47 0.60
N ASN A 96 -2.79 9.96 1.67
CA ASN A 96 -3.68 9.17 2.49
C ASN A 96 -4.98 8.81 1.73
N ASP A 97 -5.52 9.72 0.92
CA ASP A 97 -6.69 9.44 0.08
C ASP A 97 -6.39 8.29 -0.91
N ASP A 98 -5.21 8.28 -1.54
CA ASP A 98 -4.76 7.17 -2.39
C ASP A 98 -4.61 5.85 -1.59
N ALA A 99 -4.00 5.92 -0.40
CA ALA A 99 -3.77 4.74 0.44
C ALA A 99 -5.09 4.13 0.93
N VAL A 100 -6.05 4.98 1.32
CA VAL A 100 -7.41 4.60 1.74
C VAL A 100 -8.20 3.99 0.58
N GLU A 101 -8.02 4.49 -0.65
CA GLU A 101 -8.61 3.86 -1.82
C GLU A 101 -8.04 2.45 -2.05
N ILE A 102 -6.72 2.31 -1.99
CA ILE A 102 -6.01 1.05 -2.17
C ILE A 102 -6.44 0.01 -1.12
N ILE A 103 -6.46 0.38 0.17
CA ILE A 103 -6.86 -0.56 1.24
C ILE A 103 -8.32 -1.01 1.09
N LYS A 104 -9.23 -0.13 0.63
CA LYS A 104 -10.64 -0.49 0.35
C LYS A 104 -10.72 -1.52 -0.78
N ILE A 105 -9.99 -1.32 -1.87
CA ILE A 105 -9.94 -2.25 -3.00
C ILE A 105 -9.37 -3.60 -2.56
N ILE A 106 -8.24 -3.62 -1.86
CA ILE A 106 -7.62 -4.86 -1.34
C ILE A 106 -8.59 -5.60 -0.42
N THR A 107 -9.28 -4.88 0.47
CA THR A 107 -10.26 -5.46 1.40
C THR A 107 -11.42 -6.12 0.65
N ALA A 108 -11.95 -5.48 -0.40
CA ALA A 108 -13.00 -6.03 -1.23
C ALA A 108 -12.55 -7.30 -1.98
N ILE A 109 -11.33 -7.29 -2.53
CA ILE A 109 -10.71 -8.46 -3.18
C ILE A 109 -10.59 -9.62 -2.19
N LEU A 110 -10.04 -9.38 -1.00
CA LEU A 110 -9.85 -10.40 0.04
C LEU A 110 -11.18 -11.00 0.51
N ARG A 111 -12.20 -10.16 0.75
CA ARG A 111 -13.54 -10.62 1.15
C ARG A 111 -14.14 -11.57 0.10
N THR A 112 -14.03 -11.19 -1.17
CA THR A 112 -14.54 -11.98 -2.30
C THR A 112 -13.77 -13.30 -2.44
N ALA A 113 -12.43 -13.26 -2.39
CA ALA A 113 -11.59 -14.45 -2.50
C ALA A 113 -11.83 -15.45 -1.36
N LYS A 114 -11.96 -14.97 -0.11
CA LYS A 114 -12.25 -15.82 1.06
C LYS A 114 -13.64 -16.44 0.97
N SER A 115 -14.66 -15.68 0.57
CA SER A 115 -16.02 -16.21 0.38
C SER A 115 -16.04 -17.34 -0.65
N ASN A 116 -15.36 -17.15 -1.79
CA ASN A 116 -15.29 -18.15 -2.85
C ASN A 116 -14.45 -19.39 -2.47
N LEU A 117 -13.52 -19.27 -1.51
CA LEU A 117 -12.78 -20.42 -1.00
C LEU A 117 -13.65 -21.29 -0.08
N ASN A 118 -14.51 -20.66 0.74
CA ASN A 118 -15.40 -21.36 1.67
C ASN A 118 -16.59 -22.04 0.99
N LYS A 119 -17.07 -21.52 -0.15
CA LYS A 119 -18.11 -22.18 -0.96
C LYS A 119 -17.65 -23.46 -1.66
N ASN A 120 -16.34 -23.65 -1.77
CA ASN A 120 -15.72 -24.80 -2.45
C ASN A 120 -15.22 -25.87 -1.45
N ARG A 121 -15.60 -25.75 -0.16
CA ARG A 121 -15.38 -26.75 0.89
C ARG A 121 -16.70 -27.43 1.18
#